data_AF-A0A3S2VCI8-F1
#
_entry.id   AF-A0A3S2VCI8-F1
#
_cell.length_a   1.000
_cell.length_b   1.000
_cell.length_c   1.000
_cell.angle_alpha   90.00
_cell.angle_beta   90.00
_cell.angle_gamma   90.00
#
_symmetry.space_group_name_H-M   'P 1'
#
loop_
_entity.id
_entity.type
_entity.pdbx_description
1 polymer ?
#
loop_
_entity_poly.entity_id
_entity_poly.type
_entity_poly.pdbx_seq_one_letter_code
_entity_poly.pdbx_strand_id
1 'polypeptide(L)'
;MPNEIRLDEALGDAVIRIEPRENSDDRAERLRRERAESRFELAKRYVSLGMFCTGIIAITTVSVYVAAFDPSASPDTKRWAQLTVSSIITGGLSFILGQATASKSR
;
A
#
# COMPACT_ATOMS: atom_id res chain seq x y z
N MET A 1 55.27 6.49 54.28
CA MET A 1 54.79 6.54 52.88
C MET A 1 53.28 6.49 52.90
N PRO A 2 52.55 7.56 52.59
CA PRO A 2 51.12 7.50 52.35
C PRO A 2 50.86 7.19 50.88
N ASN A 3 50.18 6.07 50.60
CA ASN A 3 49.60 5.78 49.29
C ASN A 3 48.32 6.59 49.16
N GLU A 4 48.38 7.74 48.51
CA GLU A 4 47.20 8.40 47.98
C GLU A 4 46.71 7.57 46.79
N ILE A 5 45.62 6.83 47.01
CA ILE A 5 44.91 6.13 45.94
C ILE A 5 44.26 7.21 45.08
N ARG A 6 44.86 7.48 43.92
CA ARG A 6 44.33 8.39 42.91
C ARG A 6 43.04 7.79 42.33
N LEU A 7 41.89 8.27 42.82
CA LEU A 7 40.58 7.93 42.27
C LEU A 7 40.47 8.26 40.77
N ASP A 8 41.27 9.22 40.29
CA ASP A 8 41.27 9.71 38.92
C ASP A 8 41.80 8.65 37.93
N GLU A 9 42.68 7.76 38.38
CA GLU A 9 43.27 6.69 37.57
C GLU A 9 42.36 5.45 37.51
N ALA A 10 41.50 5.26 38.51
CA ALA A 10 40.49 4.19 38.52
C ALA A 10 39.23 4.54 37.69
N LEU A 11 39.02 5.82 37.36
CA LEU A 11 37.89 6.30 36.55
C LEU A 11 38.24 6.51 35.06
N GLY A 12 39.52 6.41 34.68
CA GLY A 12 40.01 6.72 33.33
C GLY A 12 39.67 5.71 32.24
N ASP A 13 39.21 4.51 32.59
CA ASP A 13 39.02 3.42 31.62
C ASP A 13 37.60 2.81 31.63
N ALA A 14 36.72 3.33 32.48
CA ALA A 14 35.30 2.97 32.46
C ALA A 14 34.54 3.96 31.56
N VAL A 15 34.91 4.02 30.28
CA VAL A 15 33.96 4.47 29.25
C VAL A 15 32.86 3.40 29.24
N ILE A 16 31.85 3.59 30.08
CA ILE A 16 30.60 2.83 30.04
C ILE A 16 29.93 3.23 28.73
N ARG A 17 30.40 2.61 27.64
CA ARG A 17 29.71 2.57 26.37
C ARG A 17 28.51 1.68 26.63
N ILE A 18 27.41 2.30 27.04
CA ILE A 18 26.09 1.67 27.02
C ILE A 18 25.78 1.47 25.54
N GLU A 19 26.39 0.47 24.91
CA GLU A 19 25.76 -0.13 23.74
C GLU A 19 24.38 -0.56 24.23
N PRO A 20 23.29 -0.10 23.60
CA PRO A 20 21.99 -0.68 23.88
C PRO A 20 22.13 -2.15 23.52
N ARG A 21 22.34 -2.99 24.51
CA ARG A 21 22.34 -4.43 24.35
C ARG A 21 20.87 -4.79 24.16
N GLU A 22 20.37 -4.49 22.97
CA GLU A 22 19.04 -4.85 22.53
C GLU A 22 19.03 -6.38 22.57
N ASN A 23 18.30 -6.92 23.54
CA ASN A 23 18.18 -8.35 23.72
C ASN A 23 17.67 -8.93 22.39
N SER A 24 18.27 -10.00 21.89
CA SER A 24 17.90 -10.56 20.57
C SER A 24 16.41 -10.87 20.49
N ASP A 25 15.82 -11.19 21.64
CA ASP A 25 14.41 -11.49 21.81
C ASP A 25 13.53 -10.23 21.70
N ASP A 26 13.96 -9.10 22.26
CA ASP A 26 13.25 -7.81 22.14
C ASP A 26 13.27 -7.31 20.69
N ARG A 27 14.38 -7.53 19.97
CA ARG A 27 14.50 -7.21 18.54
C ARG A 27 13.62 -8.13 17.70
N ALA A 28 13.56 -9.42 18.02
CA ALA A 28 12.72 -10.38 17.33
C ALA A 28 11.22 -10.08 17.53
N GLU A 29 10.81 -9.63 18.72
CA GLU A 29 9.43 -9.21 18.99
C GLU A 29 9.05 -7.91 18.27
N ARG A 30 9.94 -6.91 18.24
CA ARG A 30 9.73 -5.68 17.44
C ARG A 30 9.56 -6.00 15.96
N LEU A 31 10.45 -6.81 15.39
CA LEU A 31 10.37 -7.23 13.99
C LEU A 31 9.10 -8.04 13.69
N ARG A 32 8.58 -8.83 14.65
CA ARG A 32 7.31 -9.55 14.49
C ARG A 32 6.11 -8.61 14.48
N ARG A 33 6.09 -7.58 15.32
CA ARG A 33 5.04 -6.53 15.32
C ARG A 33 5.07 -5.71 14.04
N GLU A 34 6.23 -5.22 13.63
CA GLU A 34 6.38 -4.44 12.39
C GLU A 34 5.99 -5.27 11.15
N ARG A 35 6.33 -6.56 11.11
CA ARG A 35 5.87 -7.47 10.04
C ARG A 35 4.36 -7.68 10.07
N ALA A 36 3.74 -7.78 11.25
CA ALA A 36 2.29 -7.95 11.36
C ALA A 36 1.55 -6.69 10.88
N GLU A 37 2.02 -5.51 11.26
CA GLU A 37 1.46 -4.22 10.82
C GLU A 37 1.64 -4.02 9.31
N SER A 38 2.84 -4.30 8.78
CA SER A 38 3.10 -4.23 7.34
C SER A 38 2.21 -5.19 6.55
N ARG A 39 2.01 -6.42 7.04
CA ARG A 39 1.11 -7.39 6.39
C ARG A 39 -0.35 -6.93 6.41
N PHE A 40 -0.79 -6.34 7.51
CA PHE A 40 -2.14 -5.80 7.61
C PHE A 40 -2.36 -4.63 6.66
N GLU A 41 -1.39 -3.72 6.57
CA GLU A 41 -1.46 -2.58 5.66
C GLU A 41 -1.47 -3.03 4.19
N LEU A 42 -0.66 -4.03 3.86
CA LEU A 42 -0.56 -4.59 2.51
C LEU A 42 -1.84 -5.37 2.14
N ALA A 43 -2.42 -6.11 3.09
CA ALA A 43 -3.73 -6.74 2.93
C ALA A 43 -4.84 -5.71 2.72
N LYS A 44 -4.86 -4.62 3.50
CA LYS A 44 -5.83 -3.52 3.33
C LYS A 44 -5.76 -2.92 1.93
N ARG A 45 -4.56 -2.70 1.39
CA ARG A 45 -4.37 -2.19 0.02
C ARG A 45 -4.94 -3.15 -1.02
N TYR A 46 -4.68 -4.45 -0.91
CA TYR A 46 -5.25 -5.44 -1.84
C TYR A 46 -6.77 -5.53 -1.74
N VAL A 47 -7.32 -5.52 -0.53
CA VAL A 47 -8.78 -5.52 -0.34
C VAL A 47 -9.40 -4.26 -0.94
N SER A 48 -8.82 -3.09 -0.72
CA SER A 48 -9.32 -1.84 -1.32
C SER A 48 -9.28 -1.87 -2.84
N LEU A 49 -8.19 -2.40 -3.43
CA LEU A 49 -8.06 -2.53 -4.87
C LEU A 49 -9.08 -3.53 -5.42
N GLY A 50 -9.24 -4.68 -4.77
CA GLY A 50 -10.22 -5.70 -5.15
C GLY A 50 -11.66 -5.17 -5.12
N MET A 51 -12.03 -4.43 -4.08
CA MET A 51 -13.34 -3.78 -4.01
C MET A 51 -13.54 -2.75 -5.12
N PHE A 52 -12.51 -1.94 -5.39
CA PHE A 52 -12.56 -0.97 -6.48
C PHE A 52 -12.75 -1.62 -7.85
N CYS A 53 -11.98 -2.67 -8.16
CA CYS A 53 -12.12 -3.44 -9.40
C CYS A 53 -13.51 -4.07 -9.51
N THR A 54 -14.02 -4.67 -8.43
CA THR A 54 -15.36 -5.28 -8.40
C THR A 54 -16.44 -4.23 -8.66
N GLY A 55 -16.32 -3.04 -8.06
CA GLY A 55 -17.23 -1.92 -8.30
C GLY A 55 -17.25 -1.47 -9.76
N ILE A 56 -16.09 -1.33 -10.40
CA ILE A 56 -15.99 -1.00 -11.83
C ILE A 56 -16.66 -2.07 -12.68
N ILE A 57 -16.39 -3.35 -12.42
CA ILE A 57 -16.97 -4.46 -13.18
C ILE A 57 -18.50 -4.46 -13.05
N ALA A 58 -19.02 -4.28 -11.83
CA ALA A 58 -20.46 -4.23 -11.58
C ALA A 58 -21.12 -3.06 -12.33
N ILE A 59 -20.57 -1.85 -12.23
CA ILE A 59 -21.07 -0.66 -12.93
C ILE A 59 -21.03 -0.88 -14.45
N THR A 60 -19.92 -1.37 -14.98
CA THR A 60 -19.77 -1.64 -16.43
C THR A 60 -20.81 -2.64 -16.90
N THR A 61 -21.01 -3.73 -16.16
CA THR A 61 -21.96 -4.79 -16.51
C THR A 61 -23.39 -4.24 -16.56
N VAL A 62 -23.79 -3.47 -15.54
CA VAL A 62 -25.13 -2.84 -15.50
C VAL A 62 -25.28 -1.83 -16.64
N SER A 63 -24.29 -0.98 -16.88
CA SER A 63 -24.35 0.01 -17.96
C SER A 63 -24.43 -0.65 -19.34
N VAL A 64 -23.68 -1.71 -19.60
CA VAL A 64 -23.78 -2.47 -20.86
C VAL A 64 -25.17 -3.10 -21.00
N TYR A 65 -25.69 -3.69 -19.93
CA TYR A 65 -27.04 -4.27 -19.93
C TYR A 65 -28.11 -3.21 -20.27
N VAL A 66 -28.09 -2.06 -19.59
CA VAL A 66 -29.05 -0.98 -19.80
C VAL A 66 -28.93 -0.38 -21.21
N ALA A 67 -27.70 -0.22 -21.70
CA ALA A 67 -27.46 0.38 -23.02
C ALA A 67 -27.88 -0.53 -24.18
N ALA A 68 -27.63 -1.85 -24.08
CA ALA A 68 -27.76 -2.77 -25.20
C ALA A 68 -28.96 -3.73 -25.11
N PHE A 69 -29.39 -4.09 -23.90
CA PHE A 69 -30.33 -5.19 -23.67
C PHE A 69 -31.64 -4.77 -23.02
N ASP A 70 -31.72 -3.59 -22.40
CA ASP A 70 -32.96 -3.11 -21.79
C ASP A 70 -33.80 -2.29 -22.79
N PRO A 71 -34.92 -2.83 -23.32
CA PRO A 71 -35.81 -2.08 -24.20
C PRO A 71 -36.67 -1.05 -23.45
N SER A 72 -36.83 -1.20 -22.13
CA SER A 72 -37.70 -0.35 -21.29
C SER A 72 -36.99 0.88 -20.70
N ALA A 73 -35.66 0.90 -20.74
CA ALA A 73 -34.87 2.02 -20.22
C ALA A 73 -35.12 3.31 -21.01
N SER A 74 -35.24 4.42 -20.27
CA SER A 74 -35.42 5.75 -20.87
C SER A 74 -34.22 6.15 -21.75
N PRO A 75 -34.43 6.98 -22.79
CA PRO A 75 -33.34 7.43 -23.66
C PRO A 75 -32.19 8.09 -22.89
N ASP A 76 -32.51 8.86 -21.85
CA ASP A 76 -31.51 9.50 -20.99
C ASP A 76 -30.69 8.47 -20.20
N THR A 77 -31.33 7.43 -19.66
CA THR A 77 -30.64 6.35 -18.95
C THR A 77 -29.67 5.61 -19.89
N LYS A 78 -30.09 5.33 -21.13
CA LYS A 78 -29.21 4.70 -22.14
C LYS A 78 -28.02 5.57 -22.49
N ARG A 79 -28.23 6.89 -22.63
CA ARG A 79 -27.15 7.85 -22.89
C ARG A 79 -26.12 7.86 -21.75
N TRP A 80 -26.57 7.92 -20.50
CA TRP A 80 -25.67 7.84 -19.35
C TRP A 80 -24.91 6.52 -19.31
N ALA A 81 -25.59 5.41 -19.53
CA ALA A 81 -24.96 4.10 -19.58
C ALA A 81 -23.88 4.00 -20.67
N GLN A 82 -24.15 4.52 -21.88
CA GLN A 82 -23.16 4.58 -22.96
C GLN A 82 -21.96 5.48 -22.63
N LEU A 83 -22.19 6.64 -22.00
CA LEU A 83 -21.12 7.53 -21.54
C LEU A 83 -20.25 6.84 -20.50
N THR A 84 -20.85 6.16 -19.52
CA THR A 84 -20.14 5.40 -18.50
C THR A 84 -19.26 4.33 -19.13
N VAL A 85 -19.81 3.50 -20.01
CA VAL A 85 -19.04 2.46 -20.73
C VAL A 85 -17.89 3.07 -21.52
N SER A 86 -18.14 4.16 -22.26
CA SER A 86 -17.11 4.83 -23.06
C SER A 86 -15.98 5.39 -22.19
N SER A 87 -16.31 5.96 -21.04
CA SER A 87 -15.31 6.49 -20.09
C SER A 87 -14.42 5.39 -19.50
N ILE A 88 -15.01 4.23 -19.18
CA ILE A 88 -14.28 3.08 -18.62
C ILE A 88 -13.34 2.48 -19.68
N ILE A 89 -13.82 2.32 -20.92
CA ILE A 89 -13.00 1.83 -22.04
C ILE A 89 -11.85 2.81 -22.31
N THR A 90 -12.15 4.10 -22.40
CA THR A 90 -11.14 5.13 -22.68
C THR A 90 -10.09 5.17 -21.57
N GLY A 91 -10.52 5.21 -20.30
CA GLY A 91 -9.61 5.18 -19.16
C GLY A 91 -8.76 3.91 -19.10
N GLY A 92 -9.36 2.75 -19.38
CA GLY A 92 -8.65 1.47 -19.46
C GLY A 92 -7.60 1.44 -20.56
N LEU A 93 -7.93 1.92 -21.75
CA LEU A 93 -6.98 2.04 -22.87
C LEU A 93 -5.85 3.01 -22.53
N SER A 94 -6.15 4.18 -21.97
CA SER A 94 -5.14 5.15 -21.53
C SER A 94 -4.20 4.56 -20.48
N PHE A 95 -4.72 3.76 -19.55
CA PHE A 95 -3.89 3.09 -18.54
C PHE A 95 -2.93 2.07 -19.17
N ILE A 96 -3.43 1.21 -20.07
CA ILE A 96 -2.60 0.20 -20.76
C ILE A 96 -1.51 0.87 -21.60
N LEU A 97 -1.88 1.88 -22.40
CA LEU A 97 -0.93 2.62 -23.24
C LEU A 97 0.07 3.43 -22.41
N GLY A 98 -0.36 4.00 -21.29
CA GLY A 98 0.50 4.69 -20.34
C GLY A 98 1.54 3.76 -19.73
N GLN A 99 1.15 2.54 -19.32
CA GLN A 99 2.08 1.54 -18.82
C GLN A 99 3.08 1.07 -19.90
N ALA A 100 2.61 0.84 -21.12
CA ALA A 100 3.47 0.45 -22.24
C ALA A 100 4.54 1.52 -22.53
N THR A 101 4.17 2.80 -22.39
CA THR A 101 5.10 3.93 -22.56
C THR A 101 6.10 4.02 -21.41
N ALA A 102 5.64 3.89 -20.17
CA ALA A 102 6.49 3.93 -18.98
C ALA A 102 7.49 2.76 -18.91
N SER A 103 7.11 1.58 -19.40
CA SER A 103 8.00 0.42 -19.46
C SER A 103 9.09 0.54 -20.52
N LYS A 104 8.91 1.37 -21.54
CA LYS A 104 9.87 1.55 -22.65
C LYS A 104 10.93 2.62 -22.35
N SER A 105 10.69 3.48 -21.36
CA SER A 105 11.63 4.53 -20.93
C SER A 105 12.55 4.11 -19.78
N ARG A 106 12.56 2.83 -19.42
CA ARG A 106 13.37 2.25 -18.33
C ARG A 106 14.36 1.25 -18.90
#